data_AF-A0A139CJU2-F1
#
_entry.id   AF-A0A139CJU2-F1
#
_cell.length_a   1.000
_cell.length_b   1.000
_cell.length_c   1.000
_cell.angle_alpha   90.00
_cell.angle_beta   90.00
_cell.angle_gamma   90.00
#
_symmetry.space_group_name_H-M   'P 1'
#
loop_
_entity.id
_entity.type
_entity.pdbx_description
1 polymer ?
#
loop_
_entity_poly.entity_id
_entity_poly.type
_entity_poly.pdbx_seq_one_letter_code
_entity_poly.pdbx_strand_id
1 'polypeptide(L)'
;FGRDILSGFLQKNGLSLMIRGHSALKQGYKWWFGKDLLSLFSTPEYCGYHNKGAFAILREDEINIHTFGPSTYSEQYSLLSNLNELPQW
;
A
#
# COMPACT_ATOMS: atom_id res chain seq x y z
N PHE A 1 1.14 12.44 10.55
CA PHE A 1 -0.07 13.24 10.82
C PHE A 1 -1.18 12.32 11.29
N GLY A 2 -2.11 12.84 12.09
CA GLY A 2 -3.28 12.10 12.57
C GLY A 2 -4.41 12.05 11.54
N ARG A 3 -5.47 11.30 11.87
CA ARG A 3 -6.68 11.17 11.04
C ARG A 3 -7.32 12.54 10.79
N ASP A 4 -7.40 13.38 11.80
CA ASP A 4 -7.96 14.73 11.76
C ASP A 4 -7.35 15.61 10.67
N ILE A 5 -6.02 15.63 10.60
CA ILE A 5 -5.28 16.39 9.58
C ILE A 5 -5.51 15.82 8.18
N LEU A 6 -5.56 14.48 8.05
CA LEU A 6 -5.85 13.84 6.77
C LEU A 6 -7.27 14.17 6.30
N SER A 7 -8.28 13.99 7.15
CA SER A 7 -9.67 14.24 6.81
C SER A 7 -9.90 15.70 6.41
N GLY A 8 -9.30 16.65 7.14
CA GLY A 8 -9.36 18.07 6.78
C GLY A 8 -8.69 18.36 5.43
N PHE A 9 -7.55 17.73 5.15
CA PHE A 9 -6.88 17.85 3.85
C PHE A 9 -7.71 17.27 2.71
N LEU A 10 -8.24 16.06 2.87
CA LEU A 10 -9.08 15.40 1.86
C LEU A 10 -10.34 16.22 1.56
N GLN A 11 -11.07 16.63 2.60
CA GLN A 11 -12.28 17.45 2.46
C GLN A 11 -12.00 18.78 1.77
N LYS A 12 -10.96 19.51 2.20
CA LYS A 12 -10.61 20.82 1.64
C LYS A 12 -10.28 20.75 0.15
N ASN A 13 -9.74 19.62 -0.31
CA ASN A 13 -9.31 19.43 -1.69
C ASN A 13 -10.27 18.58 -2.53
N GLY A 14 -11.42 18.16 -1.98
CA GLY A 14 -12.38 17.30 -2.69
C GLY A 14 -11.80 15.93 -3.08
N LEU A 15 -10.91 15.37 -2.25
CA LEU A 15 -10.26 14.08 -2.49
C LEU A 15 -10.88 13.00 -1.59
N SER A 16 -10.93 11.76 -2.07
CA SER A 16 -11.42 10.60 -1.30
C SER A 16 -10.31 9.73 -0.72
N LEU A 17 -9.08 9.85 -1.22
CA LEU A 17 -7.97 8.96 -0.91
C LEU A 17 -6.63 9.69 -0.98
N MET A 18 -5.74 9.40 -0.05
CA MET A 18 -4.31 9.71 -0.16
C MET A 18 -3.51 8.43 -0.39
N ILE A 19 -2.58 8.45 -1.35
CA ILE A 19 -1.60 7.37 -1.57
C ILE A 19 -0.19 7.94 -1.37
N ARG A 20 0.64 7.26 -0.59
CA ARG A 20 2.01 7.71 -0.32
C ARG A 20 3.02 6.56 -0.24
N GLY A 21 4.31 6.90 -0.30
CA GLY A 21 5.43 5.98 -0.12
C GLY A 21 6.22 6.20 1.18
N HIS A 22 7.55 6.17 1.04
CA HIS A 22 8.58 6.62 1.99
C HIS A 22 8.97 5.66 3.13
N SER A 23 8.02 5.07 3.86
CA SER A 23 8.34 4.25 5.04
C SER A 23 8.34 2.76 4.73
N ALA A 24 9.34 2.02 5.22
CA ALA A 24 9.35 0.57 5.14
C ALA A 24 8.15 -0.05 5.87
N LEU A 25 7.49 -1.01 5.23
CA LEU A 25 6.28 -1.68 5.74
C LEU A 25 6.45 -3.18 5.61
N LYS A 26 6.16 -3.94 6.68
CA LYS A 26 6.34 -5.40 6.70
C LYS A 26 5.70 -6.12 5.50
N GLN A 27 4.48 -5.72 5.12
CA GLN A 27 3.76 -6.33 3.99
C GLN A 27 3.91 -5.55 2.68
N GLY A 28 4.78 -4.54 2.62
CA GLY A 28 4.92 -3.65 1.48
C GLY A 28 3.77 -2.64 1.33
N TYR A 29 2.66 -2.79 2.05
CA TYR A 29 1.58 -1.80 2.08
C TYR A 29 0.91 -1.72 3.44
N LYS A 30 0.16 -0.64 3.66
CA LYS A 30 -0.72 -0.49 4.82
C LYS A 30 -1.84 0.51 4.55
N TRP A 31 -3.06 0.10 4.90
CA TRP A 31 -4.20 1.00 5.02
C TRP A 31 -4.22 1.65 6.41
N TRP A 32 -4.51 2.94 6.43
CA TRP A 32 -4.65 3.73 7.65
C TRP A 32 -6.03 4.35 7.71
N PHE A 33 -6.43 4.73 8.92
CA PHE A 33 -7.58 5.61 9.17
C PHE A 33 -8.92 5.17 8.56
N GLY A 34 -9.15 3.88 8.32
CA GLY A 34 -10.39 3.41 7.70
C GLY A 34 -10.34 3.37 6.17
N LYS A 35 -9.14 3.19 5.60
CA LYS A 35 -8.84 3.16 4.15
C LYS A 35 -8.80 4.54 3.46
N ASP A 36 -8.76 5.63 4.22
CA ASP A 36 -8.55 6.99 3.68
C ASP A 36 -7.10 7.26 3.24
N LEU A 37 -6.14 6.44 3.71
CA LEU A 37 -4.73 6.57 3.38
C LEU A 37 -4.11 5.20 3.08
N LEU A 38 -3.58 5.05 1.88
CA LEU A 38 -2.74 3.93 1.46
C LEU A 38 -1.27 4.32 1.54
N SER A 39 -0.47 3.57 2.29
CA SER A 39 0.99 3.63 2.16
C SER A 39 1.49 2.40 1.40
N LEU A 40 2.38 2.61 0.43
CA LEU A 40 3.07 1.58 -0.33
C LEU A 40 4.58 1.65 -0.09
N PHE A 41 5.24 0.51 -0.17
CA PHE A 41 6.67 0.37 -0.09
C PHE A 41 7.11 -0.74 -1.02
N SER A 42 7.90 -0.40 -2.03
CA SER A 42 8.18 -1.28 -3.18
C SER A 42 9.57 -1.89 -3.15
N THR A 43 10.25 -1.86 -2.00
CA THR A 43 11.57 -2.46 -1.82
C THR A 43 11.47 -3.61 -0.83
N PRO A 44 11.37 -4.87 -1.28
CA PRO A 44 11.48 -6.02 -0.38
C PRO A 44 12.88 -6.07 0.23
N GLU A 45 13.00 -6.74 1.38
CA GLU A 45 14.29 -6.97 2.05
C GLU A 45 15.09 -5.69 2.36
N TYR A 46 14.39 -4.57 2.56
CA TYR A 46 15.01 -3.26 2.66
C TYR A 46 15.97 -3.19 3.85
N CYS A 47 17.25 -2.95 3.56
CA CYS A 47 18.31 -2.91 4.57
C CYS A 47 18.36 -4.17 5.47
N GLY A 48 18.03 -5.35 4.92
CA GLY A 48 18.02 -6.62 5.67
C GLY A 48 16.79 -6.84 6.55
N TYR A 49 15.77 -5.99 6.46
CA TYR A 49 14.48 -6.23 7.11
C TYR A 49 13.67 -7.26 6.33
N HIS A 50 13.03 -8.21 7.02
CA HIS A 50 12.12 -9.18 6.40
C HIS A 50 10.76 -8.54 6.05
N ASN A 51 10.76 -7.64 5.06
CA ASN A 51 9.57 -7.02 4.50
C ASN A 51 9.34 -7.43 3.04
N LYS A 52 8.07 -7.43 2.63
CA LYS A 52 7.68 -7.55 1.22
C LYS A 52 7.75 -6.18 0.54
N GLY A 53 7.84 -6.20 -0.78
CA GLY A 53 7.51 -5.06 -1.64
C GLY A 53 6.03 -5.11 -2.01
N ALA A 54 5.44 -3.96 -2.32
CA ALA A 54 4.11 -3.89 -2.93
C ALA A 54 4.02 -2.81 -4.00
N PHE A 55 3.09 -3.01 -4.93
CA PHE A 55 2.60 -2.00 -5.87
C PHE A 55 1.07 -2.08 -5.94
N ALA A 56 0.42 -1.01 -6.41
CA ALA A 56 -1.01 -0.99 -6.61
C ALA A 56 -1.34 -0.62 -8.05
N ILE A 57 -2.35 -1.28 -8.61
CA ILE A 57 -2.95 -0.95 -9.89
C ILE A 57 -4.32 -0.33 -9.62
N LEU A 58 -4.49 0.91 -10.05
CA LEU A 58 -5.76 1.63 -9.99
C LEU A 58 -6.42 1.55 -11.37
N ARG A 59 -7.64 1.03 -11.42
CA ARG A 59 -8.47 0.99 -12.64
C ARG A 59 -9.90 1.29 -12.28
N GLU A 60 -10.47 2.31 -12.93
CA GLU A 60 -11.84 2.75 -12.66
C GLU A 60 -12.06 2.94 -11.15
N ASP A 61 -12.97 2.16 -10.57
CA ASP A 61 -13.31 2.16 -9.16
C ASP A 61 -12.71 0.95 -8.45
N GLU A 62 -11.51 0.49 -8.82
CA GLU A 62 -10.84 -0.64 -8.18
C GLU A 62 -9.38 -0.33 -7.82
N ILE A 63 -8.97 -0.77 -6.62
CA ILE A 63 -7.59 -0.73 -6.18
C ILE A 63 -7.11 -2.18 -5.96
N ASN A 64 -6.24 -2.63 -6.84
CA ASN A 64 -5.65 -3.97 -6.77
C ASN A 64 -4.22 -3.87 -6.23
N ILE A 65 -3.99 -4.41 -5.03
CA ILE A 65 -2.69 -4.35 -4.36
C ILE A 65 -1.96 -5.69 -4.54
N HIS A 66 -0.75 -5.61 -5.09
CA HIS A 66 0.12 -6.73 -5.36
C HIS A 66 1.32 -6.69 -4.43
N THR A 67 1.60 -7.80 -3.73
CA THR A 67 2.84 -7.92 -2.94
C THR A 67 3.83 -8.86 -3.63
N PHE A 68 5.11 -8.55 -3.51
CA PHE A 68 6.20 -9.31 -4.12
C PHE A 68 7.42 -9.38 -3.20
N GLY A 69 8.28 -10.36 -3.43
CA GLY A 69 9.49 -10.59 -2.64
C GLY A 69 10.08 -11.96 -2.93
N PRO A 70 11.13 -12.37 -2.22
CA PRO A 70 11.70 -13.71 -2.35
C PRO A 70 10.65 -14.77 -2.01
N SER A 71 10.64 -15.86 -2.76
CA SER A 71 9.79 -17.00 -2.43
C SER A 71 10.42 -17.81 -1.29
N THR A 72 9.62 -18.50 -0.48
CA THR A 72 10.13 -19.37 0.60
C THR A 72 11.04 -20.50 0.11
N TYR A 73 11.07 -20.77 -1.20
CA TYR A 73 11.77 -21.91 -1.80
C TYR A 73 12.81 -21.51 -2.85
N SER A 74 12.94 -20.21 -3.17
CA SER A 74 13.90 -19.71 -4.14
C SER A 74 14.23 -18.23 -3.88
N GLU A 75 15.47 -17.84 -4.12
CA GLU A 75 15.89 -16.43 -4.10
C GLU A 75 15.35 -15.62 -5.30
N GLN A 76 14.54 -16.25 -6.16
CA GLN A 76 13.84 -15.55 -7.21
C GLN A 76 12.66 -14.78 -6.63
N TYR A 77 12.53 -13.54 -7.09
CA TYR A 77 11.43 -12.68 -6.68
C TYR A 77 10.17 -13.09 -7.43
N SER A 78 9.07 -13.23 -6.72
CA SER A 78 7.77 -13.60 -7.29
C SER A 78 6.64 -12.76 -6.72
N LEU A 79 5.50 -12.81 -7.40
CA LEU A 79 4.25 -12.28 -6.86
C LEU A 79 3.77 -13.18 -5.73
N LEU A 80 3.56 -12.60 -4.55
CA LEU A 80 3.21 -13.33 -3.33
C LEU A 80 1.71 -13.29 -3.02
N SER A 81 1.03 -12.19 -3.36
CA SER A 81 -0.41 -12.07 -3.15
C SER A 81 -1.04 -11.03 -4.07
N ASN A 82 -2.32 -11.20 -4.33
CA ASN A 82 -3.21 -10.19 -4.89
C ASN A 82 -4.35 -9.93 -3.90
N LEU A 83 -4.62 -8.66 -3.60
CA LEU A 83 -5.82 -8.21 -2.92
C LEU A 83 -6.58 -7.25 -3.85
N ASN A 84 -7.75 -7.70 -4.29
CA ASN A 84 -8.71 -6.86 -4.98
C ASN A 84 -9.60 -6.18 -3.93
N GLU A 85 -9.64 -4.85 -3.94
CA GLU A 85 -10.45 -4.07 -3.02
C GLU A 85 -11.29 -3.07 -3.79
N LEU A 86 -12.62 -3.14 -3.60
CA LEU A 86 -13.52 -2.09 -4.02
C LEU A 86 -13.41 -0.93 -3.02
N PRO A 87 -13.21 0.31 -3.47
CA PRO A 87 -13.31 1.48 -2.64
C PRO A 87 -14.70 1.57 -2.02
N GLN A 88 -14.77 2.05 -0.77
CA GLN A 88 -16.03 2.27 -0.05
C GLN A 88 -16.49 3.73 -0.10
N TRP A 89 -15.99 4.52 -1.06
CA TRP A 89 -16.38 5.91 -1.24
C TRP A 89 -17.47 6.07 -2.29
#